data_AF-A0A9D6LIW9-F1
#
_entry.id   AF-A0A9D6LIW9-F1
#
_cell.length_a   1.000
_cell.length_b   1.000
_cell.length_c   1.000
_cell.angle_alpha   90.00
_cell.angle_beta   90.00
_cell.angle_gamma   90.00
#
_symmetry.space_group_name_H-M   'P 1'
#
loop_
_entity.id
_entity.type
_entity.pdbx_description
1 polymer ?
#
loop_
_entity_poly.entity_id
_entity_poly.type
_entity_poly.pdbx_seq_one_letter_code
_entity_poly.pdbx_strand_id
1 'polypeptide(L)'
;MANNKSGKKPTTKSEIYAAIAEKTNLKRKDVVGVFEALTALIERDLKKGPGIFNLVGMMKIKMVYKPAVAARKGINPFTKEEVIFKAKPARNVVKVQPLKMLKDMV
;
A
#
# COMPACT_ATOMS: atom_id res chain seq x y z
N MET A 1 2.89 26.10 24.59
CA MET A 1 1.76 25.40 23.92
C MET A 1 2.05 23.91 23.96
N ALA A 2 1.56 23.22 25.00
CA ALA A 2 1.75 21.79 25.19
C ALA A 2 0.39 21.16 25.43
N ASN A 3 -0.05 20.27 24.52
CA ASN A 3 -0.99 19.20 24.83
C ASN A 3 -1.01 18.18 23.69
N ASN A 4 0.01 17.31 23.58
CA ASN A 4 -0.09 16.16 22.69
C ASN A 4 -0.77 15.01 23.46
N LYS A 5 -2.10 15.04 23.46
CA LYS A 5 -2.94 13.97 24.04
C LYS A 5 -2.60 12.64 23.38
N SER A 6 -2.08 11.73 24.18
CA SER A 6 -1.77 10.32 23.95
C SER A 6 -3.02 9.47 23.67
N GLY A 7 -3.67 9.70 22.54
CA GLY A 7 -4.43 8.65 21.84
C GLY A 7 -3.52 8.09 20.74
N LYS A 8 -3.49 6.76 20.54
CA LYS A 8 -2.80 6.10 19.41
C LYS A 8 -3.40 6.58 18.07
N LYS A 9 -3.13 7.81 17.68
CA LYS A 9 -3.47 8.33 16.36
C LYS A 9 -2.42 7.82 15.37
N PRO A 10 -2.82 7.46 14.14
CA PRO A 10 -1.86 7.13 13.10
C PRO A 10 -0.88 8.28 12.92
N THR A 11 0.41 7.99 12.96
CA THR A 11 1.45 8.99 12.72
C THR A 11 1.26 9.63 11.35
N THR A 12 1.25 10.96 11.29
CA THR A 12 1.01 11.68 10.03
C THR A 12 2.24 11.65 9.11
N LYS A 13 2.05 11.91 7.80
CA LYS A 13 3.15 11.95 6.81
C LYS A 13 4.29 12.89 7.24
N SER A 14 3.94 14.04 7.80
CA SER A 14 4.88 15.05 8.29
C SER A 14 5.66 14.59 9.52
N GLU A 15 5.01 13.85 10.43
CA GLU A 15 5.65 13.28 11.63
C GLU A 15 6.65 12.18 11.26
N ILE A 16 6.34 11.35 10.25
CA ILE A 16 7.26 10.32 9.75
C ILE A 16 8.53 10.96 9.18
N TYR A 17 8.38 12.00 8.35
CA TYR A 17 9.52 12.72 7.80
C TYR A 17 10.34 13.45 8.86
N ALA A 18 9.68 13.97 9.91
CA ALA A 18 10.36 14.54 11.07
C ALA A 18 11.21 13.50 11.81
N ALA A 19 10.60 12.37 12.17
CA ALA A 19 11.28 11.31 12.93
C ALA A 19 12.44 10.68 12.16
N ILE A 20 12.33 10.56 10.83
CA ILE A 20 13.42 10.07 9.99
C ILE A 20 14.54 11.12 9.91
N ALA A 21 14.19 12.38 9.65
CA ALA A 21 15.18 13.46 9.58
C ALA A 21 15.99 13.60 10.87
N GLU A 22 15.34 13.47 12.03
CA GLU A 22 16.00 13.50 13.35
C GLU A 22 16.94 12.30 13.55
N LYS A 23 16.54 11.08 13.14
CA LYS A 23 17.36 9.87 13.30
C LYS A 23 18.51 9.77 12.31
N THR A 24 18.33 10.25 11.08
CA THR A 24 19.34 10.17 10.02
C THR A 24 20.18 11.44 9.91
N ASN A 25 19.87 12.47 10.72
CA ASN A 25 20.49 13.79 10.68
C ASN A 25 20.49 14.44 9.27
N LEU A 26 19.43 14.17 8.50
CA LEU A 26 19.25 14.68 7.13
C LEU A 26 18.29 15.87 7.13
N LYS A 27 18.45 16.78 6.17
CA LYS A 27 17.46 17.85 5.99
C LYS A 27 16.14 17.23 5.54
N ARG A 28 15.03 17.78 6.04
CA ARG A 28 13.68 17.34 5.63
C ARG A 28 13.47 17.32 4.11
N LYS A 29 14.09 18.25 3.37
CA LYS A 29 14.06 18.30 1.90
C LYS A 29 14.68 17.05 1.27
N ASP A 30 15.80 16.60 1.80
CA ASP A 30 16.52 15.42 1.28
C ASP A 30 15.72 14.15 1.59
N VAL A 31 15.10 14.07 2.77
CA VAL A 31 14.20 12.95 3.13
C VAL A 31 13.01 12.88 2.18
N VAL A 32 12.38 14.01 1.85
CA VAL A 32 11.29 14.04 0.85
C VAL A 32 11.78 13.53 -0.51
N GLY A 33 12.96 13.99 -0.96
CA GLY A 33 13.56 13.54 -2.22
C GLY A 33 13.83 12.02 -2.26
N VAL A 34 14.27 11.42 -1.16
CA VAL A 34 14.45 9.95 -1.07
C VAL A 34 13.12 9.22 -1.24
N PHE A 35 12.04 9.70 -0.59
CA PHE A 35 10.72 9.09 -0.73
C PHE A 35 10.12 9.28 -2.13
N GLU A 36 10.38 10.41 -2.79
CA GLU A 36 9.97 10.66 -4.17
C GLU A 36 10.70 9.73 -5.14
N ALA A 37 12.03 9.61 -5.01
CA ALA A 37 12.83 8.67 -5.80
C ALA A 37 12.38 7.21 -5.59
N LEU A 38 12.10 6.84 -4.34
CA LEU A 38 11.56 5.52 -4.01
C LEU A 38 10.20 5.28 -4.67
N THR A 39 9.32 6.29 -4.68
CA THR A 39 8.00 6.21 -5.32
C THR A 39 8.14 6.06 -6.84
N ALA A 40 9.06 6.80 -7.47
CA ALA A 40 9.33 6.67 -8.90
C ALA A 40 9.86 5.28 -9.29
N LEU A 41 10.71 4.67 -8.45
CA LEU A 41 11.17 3.29 -8.64
C LEU A 41 10.03 2.28 -8.53
N ILE A 42 9.17 2.44 -7.52
CA ILE A 42 7.98 1.60 -7.34
C ILE A 42 7.04 1.70 -8.55
N GLU A 43 6.80 2.92 -9.04
CA GLU A 43 5.96 3.12 -10.24
C GLU A 43 6.55 2.47 -11.48
N ARG A 44 7.86 2.61 -11.69
CA ARG A 44 8.57 1.98 -12.82
C ARG A 44 8.41 0.46 -12.77
N ASP A 45 8.66 -0.14 -11.61
CA ASP A 45 8.69 -1.59 -11.45
C ASP A 45 7.27 -2.22 -11.45
N LEU A 46 6.25 -1.45 -11.05
CA LEU A 46 4.84 -1.87 -11.14
C LEU A 46 4.26 -1.75 -12.55
N LYS A 47 4.62 -0.70 -13.32
CA LYS A 47 4.03 -0.45 -14.66
C LYS A 47 4.79 -1.15 -15.78
N LYS A 48 6.13 -1.16 -15.72
CA LYS A 48 7.02 -1.64 -16.79
C LYS A 48 7.88 -2.83 -16.37
N GLY A 49 8.01 -3.07 -15.07
CA GLY A 49 8.84 -4.13 -14.51
C GLY A 49 8.10 -5.44 -14.24
N PRO A 50 8.69 -6.33 -13.43
CA PRO A 50 8.16 -7.66 -13.12
C PRO A 50 6.87 -7.65 -12.29
N GLY A 51 6.28 -6.48 -12.02
CA GLY A 51 5.08 -6.34 -11.20
C GLY A 51 5.30 -6.74 -9.73
N ILE A 52 6.56 -6.87 -9.31
CA ILE A 52 6.94 -7.26 -7.95
C ILE A 52 8.02 -6.29 -7.48
N PHE A 53 7.71 -5.54 -6.43
CA PHE A 53 8.67 -4.67 -5.75
C PHE A 53 8.90 -5.18 -4.33
N ASN A 54 10.15 -5.37 -3.95
CA ASN A 54 10.52 -5.78 -2.60
C ASN A 54 11.13 -4.58 -1.87
N LEU A 55 10.38 -4.02 -0.93
CA LEU A 55 10.83 -2.91 -0.11
C LEU A 55 11.63 -3.47 1.07
N VAL A 56 12.95 -3.59 0.85
CA VAL A 56 14.03 -3.89 1.82
C VAL A 56 13.58 -4.82 2.97
N GLY A 57 13.08 -6.02 2.65
CA GLY A 57 12.74 -7.04 3.65
C GLY A 57 11.52 -6.76 4.53
N MET A 58 10.86 -5.59 4.36
CA MET A 58 9.67 -5.20 5.12
C MET A 58 8.39 -5.60 4.39
N MET A 59 8.22 -5.15 3.15
CA MET A 59 6.97 -5.35 2.40
C MET A 59 7.24 -5.74 0.95
N LYS A 60 6.46 -6.71 0.45
CA LYS A 60 6.44 -7.10 -0.96
C LYS A 60 5.19 -6.58 -1.63
N ILE A 61 5.33 -5.66 -2.56
CA ILE A 61 4.25 -5.12 -3.37
C ILE A 61 4.15 -5.97 -4.63
N LYS A 62 3.00 -6.61 -4.86
CA LYS A 62 2.74 -7.47 -6.03
C LYS A 62 1.57 -6.94 -6.84
N MET A 63 1.74 -6.89 -8.14
CA MET A 63 0.67 -6.72 -9.11
C MET A 63 0.02 -8.09 -9.35
N VAL A 64 -1.27 -8.18 -9.06
CA VAL A 64 -2.08 -9.38 -9.30
C VAL A 64 -3.05 -9.07 -10.41
N TYR A 65 -2.86 -9.75 -11.55
CA TYR A 65 -3.83 -9.74 -12.63
C TYR A 65 -5.10 -10.48 -12.16
N LYS A 66 -6.25 -9.77 -12.17
CA LYS A 66 -7.56 -10.40 -12.00
C LYS A 66 -8.20 -10.54 -13.38
N PRO A 67 -8.51 -11.78 -13.82
CA PRO A 67 -9.14 -12.00 -15.12
C PRO A 67 -10.55 -11.41 -15.16
N ALA A 68 -11.06 -11.22 -16.37
CA ALA A 68 -12.43 -10.79 -16.58
C ALA A 68 -13.40 -11.80 -15.97
N VAL A 69 -14.36 -11.30 -15.19
CA VAL A 69 -15.42 -12.12 -14.60
C VAL A 69 -16.70 -11.81 -15.36
N ALA A 70 -17.24 -12.82 -16.04
CA ALA A 70 -18.51 -12.71 -16.76
C ALA A 70 -19.66 -12.38 -15.81
N ALA A 71 -20.74 -11.83 -16.38
CA ALA A 71 -21.94 -11.56 -15.60
C ALA A 71 -22.50 -12.89 -15.06
N ARG A 72 -22.73 -12.95 -13.75
CA ARG A 72 -23.23 -14.17 -13.10
C ARG A 72 -24.40 -13.84 -12.20
N LYS A 73 -25.40 -14.72 -12.20
CA LYS A 73 -26.46 -14.68 -11.19
C LYS A 73 -25.88 -15.15 -9.87
N GLY A 74 -26.11 -14.40 -8.81
CA GLY A 74 -25.71 -14.81 -7.47
C GLY A 74 -26.63 -14.22 -6.42
N ILE A 75 -26.69 -14.89 -5.28
CA ILE A 75 -27.50 -14.46 -4.16
C ILE A 75 -26.74 -13.35 -3.42
N ASN A 76 -27.38 -12.20 -3.21
CA ASN A 76 -26.78 -11.14 -2.42
C ASN A 76 -26.74 -11.59 -0.95
N PRO A 77 -25.55 -11.62 -0.30
CA PRO A 77 -25.42 -12.09 1.08
C PRO A 77 -26.29 -11.33 2.09
N PHE A 78 -26.70 -10.09 1.76
CA PHE A 78 -27.49 -9.24 2.65
C PHE A 78 -29.00 -9.36 2.47
N THR A 79 -29.48 -9.43 1.23
CA THR A 79 -30.93 -9.44 0.93
C THR A 79 -31.48 -10.82 0.58
N LYS A 80 -30.62 -11.84 0.41
CA LYS A 80 -30.96 -13.20 -0.02
C LYS A 80 -31.73 -13.30 -1.35
N GLU A 81 -31.88 -12.19 -2.06
CA GLU A 81 -32.46 -12.13 -3.39
C GLU A 81 -31.41 -12.38 -4.47
N GLU A 82 -31.88 -12.89 -5.62
CA GLU A 82 -31.04 -13.12 -6.79
C GLU A 82 -30.70 -11.79 -7.48
N VAL A 83 -29.41 -11.45 -7.51
CA VAL A 83 -28.93 -10.24 -8.18
C VAL A 83 -27.97 -10.65 -9.30
N ILE A 84 -28.13 -10.00 -10.46
CA ILE A 84 -27.22 -10.17 -11.58
C ILE A 84 -25.95 -9.35 -11.30
N PHE A 85 -24.86 -10.03 -10.95
CA PHE A 85 -23.56 -9.36 -10.83
C PHE A 85 -23.07 -8.99 -12.22
N LYS A 86 -22.94 -7.68 -12.47
CA LYS A 86 -22.39 -7.15 -13.74
C LYS A 86 -20.98 -7.70 -13.99
N ALA A 87 -20.66 -7.88 -15.28
CA ALA A 87 -19.34 -8.29 -15.71
C ALA A 87 -18.28 -7.31 -15.15
N LYS A 88 -17.18 -7.87 -14.63
CA LYS A 88 -16.04 -7.07 -14.18
C LYS A 88 -14.92 -7.25 -15.19
N PRO A 89 -14.42 -6.16 -15.81
CA PRO A 89 -13.32 -6.26 -16.76
C PRO A 89 -12.05 -6.75 -16.07
N ALA A 90 -11.11 -7.25 -16.87
CA ALA A 90 -9.78 -7.60 -16.38
C ALA A 90 -9.14 -6.37 -15.75
N ARG A 91 -8.57 -6.53 -14.56
CA ARG A 91 -7.96 -5.43 -13.83
C ARG A 91 -6.74 -5.90 -13.07
N ASN A 92 -5.77 -5.01 -12.98
CA ASN A 92 -4.57 -5.21 -12.19
C ASN A 92 -4.82 -4.67 -10.79
N VAL A 93 -4.58 -5.50 -9.78
CA VAL A 93 -4.75 -5.13 -8.37
C VAL A 93 -3.40 -5.19 -7.69
N VAL A 94 -3.03 -4.14 -6.98
CA VAL A 94 -1.84 -4.12 -6.13
C VAL A 94 -2.16 -4.79 -4.80
N LYS A 95 -1.37 -5.79 -4.41
CA LYS A 95 -1.40 -6.41 -3.09
C LYS A 95 -0.07 -6.17 -2.39
N VAL A 96 -0.13 -5.68 -1.15
CA VAL A 96 1.04 -5.56 -0.28
C VAL A 96 1.06 -6.75 0.66
N GLN A 97 2.14 -7.52 0.66
CA GLN A 97 2.35 -8.66 1.55
C GLN A 97 3.43 -8.30 2.58
N PRO A 98 3.15 -8.42 3.89
CA PRO A 98 4.18 -8.23 4.91
C PRO A 98 5.16 -9.41 4.87
N LEU A 99 6.45 -9.10 4.91
CA LEU A 99 7.53 -10.08 5.01
C LEU A 99 7.85 -10.38 6.48
N LYS A 100 8.80 -11.29 6.70
CA LYS A 100 9.15 -11.81 8.02
C LYS A 100 9.48 -10.72 9.03
N MET A 101 10.25 -9.70 8.64
CA MET A 101 10.61 -8.60 9.54
C MET A 101 9.41 -7.89 10.17
N LEU A 102 8.32 -7.70 9.42
CA LEU A 102 7.11 -7.06 9.97
C LEU A 102 6.24 -8.02 10.77
N LYS A 103 6.27 -9.31 10.43
CA LYS A 103 5.52 -10.33 11.16
C LYS A 103 6.14 -10.61 12.53
N ASP A 104 7.46 -10.55 12.65
CA ASP A 104 8.17 -10.80 13.90
C ASP A 104 8.03 -9.63 14.90
N MET A 105 7.59 -8.44 14.44
CA MET A 105 7.35 -7.27 15.29
C MET A 105 5.96 -7.25 15.97
N VAL A 106 5.11 -8.24 15.68
CA VAL A 106 3.74 -8.39 16.22
C VAL A 106 3.61 -9.76 16.86
#